data_AF-A0A9Q6EIY8-F1
#
_entry.id   AF-A0A9Q6EIY8-F1
#
_cell.length_a   1.000
_cell.length_b   1.000
_cell.length_c   1.000
_cell.angle_alpha   90.00
_cell.angle_beta   90.00
_cell.angle_gamma   90.00
#
_symmetry.space_group_name_H-M   'P 1'
#
loop_
_entity.id
_entity.type
_entity.pdbx_description
1 polymer ?
#
loop_
_entity_poly.entity_id
_entity_poly.type
_entity_poly.pdbx_seq_one_letter_code
_entity_poly.pdbx_strand_id
1 'polypeptide(L)'
;MCDCEIPEVWSESYPKARIAHKCCECDRRIDTGTTYRLMKGLWDGCWSTYKMCLECEKVSNAFQEKGGCHCIGGLYQELIDSDVLLRDEENEEIWIEQESWLKVVCQHPIKCEVVEEAA
;
A
#
# COMPACT_ATOMS: atom_id res chain seq x y z
N MET A 1 10.34 14.20 -2.55
CA MET A 1 10.12 13.74 -3.93
C MET A 1 10.46 12.28 -3.93
N CYS A 2 9.57 11.40 -4.39
CA CYS A 2 9.90 9.99 -4.52
C CYS A 2 10.56 9.79 -5.88
N ASP A 3 11.70 9.10 -5.92
CA ASP A 3 12.52 8.88 -7.12
C ASP A 3 11.96 7.75 -8.01
N CYS A 4 10.63 7.60 -8.06
CA CYS A 4 9.99 6.59 -8.88
C CYS A 4 10.00 7.03 -10.35
N GLU A 5 10.29 6.08 -11.24
CA GLU A 5 10.15 6.32 -12.68
C GLU A 5 8.67 6.49 -13.06
N ILE A 6 8.37 7.62 -13.69
CA ILE A 6 7.03 7.93 -14.19
C ILE A 6 6.84 7.16 -15.50
N PRO A 7 5.73 6.41 -15.64
CA PRO A 7 5.46 5.69 -16.88
C PRO A 7 5.20 6.65 -18.04
N GLU A 8 5.65 6.27 -19.24
CA GLU A 8 5.38 6.99 -20.49
C GLU A 8 3.89 7.01 -20.82
N VAL A 9 3.18 5.92 -20.48
CA VAL A 9 1.74 5.78 -20.64
C VAL A 9 1.16 5.25 -19.35
N TRP A 10 0.09 5.87 -18.85
CA TRP A 10 -0.61 5.43 -17.65
C TRP A 10 -2.10 5.18 -17.90
N SER A 11 -2.62 4.10 -17.32
CA SER A 11 -4.04 3.80 -17.32
C SER A 11 -4.44 3.18 -15.98
N GLU A 12 -5.48 3.72 -15.37
CA GLU A 12 -6.08 3.16 -14.16
C GLU A 12 -7.58 2.87 -14.33
N SER A 13 -8.07 1.86 -13.60
CA SER A 13 -9.47 1.46 -13.60
C SER A 13 -9.85 0.70 -12.32
N TYR A 14 -11.14 0.57 -12.04
CA TYR A 14 -11.68 -0.09 -10.84
C TYR A 14 -12.57 -1.30 -11.18
N PRO A 15 -12.01 -2.37 -11.77
CA PRO A 15 -12.78 -3.56 -12.10
C PRO A 15 -13.15 -4.38 -10.87
N LYS A 16 -14.19 -5.21 -11.01
CA LYS A 16 -14.47 -6.31 -10.07
C LYS A 16 -13.63 -7.53 -10.44
N ALA A 17 -12.98 -8.13 -9.45
CA ALA A 17 -12.17 -9.32 -9.60
C ALA A 17 -12.98 -10.51 -10.13
N ARG A 18 -12.65 -10.99 -11.32
CA ARG A 18 -13.25 -12.21 -11.91
C ARG A 18 -12.60 -13.49 -11.38
N ILE A 19 -11.35 -13.38 -10.97
CA ILE A 19 -10.55 -14.43 -10.30
C ILE A 19 -9.86 -13.80 -9.09
N ALA A 20 -9.39 -14.63 -8.16
CA ALA A 20 -8.60 -14.12 -7.04
C ALA A 20 -7.27 -13.54 -7.53
N HIS A 21 -6.86 -12.42 -6.95
CA HIS A 21 -5.59 -11.75 -7.24
C HIS A 21 -4.79 -11.53 -5.97
N LYS A 22 -3.50 -11.21 -6.10
CA LYS A 22 -2.71 -10.65 -5.00
C LYS A 22 -2.63 -9.14 -5.13
N CYS A 23 -2.74 -8.44 -4.01
CA CYS A 23 -2.45 -7.02 -3.91
C CYS A 23 -0.94 -6.78 -4.08
N CYS A 24 -0.54 -5.80 -4.88
CA CYS A 24 0.85 -5.46 -5.11
C CYS A 24 1.54 -4.77 -3.93
N GLU A 25 0.80 -4.15 -3.01
CA GLU A 25 1.37 -3.48 -1.83
C GLU A 25 1.52 -4.41 -0.64
N CYS A 26 0.58 -5.33 -0.50
CA CYS A 26 0.29 -5.95 0.79
C CYS A 26 0.20 -7.48 0.68
N ASP A 27 0.34 -8.02 -0.53
CA ASP A 27 0.27 -9.46 -0.80
C ASP A 27 -1.03 -10.18 -0.41
N ARG A 28 -2.00 -9.48 0.20
CA ARG A 28 -3.29 -10.05 0.53
C ARG A 28 -4.05 -10.45 -0.72
N ARG A 29 -4.82 -11.51 -0.56
CA ARG A 29 -5.71 -12.02 -1.59
C ARG A 29 -6.89 -11.06 -1.77
N ILE A 30 -7.04 -10.56 -2.99
CA ILE A 30 -8.24 -9.88 -3.46
C ILE A 30 -9.20 -10.96 -3.94
N ASP A 31 -10.29 -11.19 -3.21
CA ASP A 31 -11.25 -12.23 -3.54
C ASP A 31 -12.07 -11.91 -4.79
N THR A 32 -12.60 -12.97 -5.40
CA THR A 32 -13.54 -12.87 -6.51
C THR A 32 -14.76 -12.05 -6.12
N GLY A 33 -15.15 -11.11 -6.98
CA GLY A 33 -16.28 -10.19 -6.75
C GLY A 33 -15.88 -8.88 -6.08
N THR A 34 -14.68 -8.79 -5.51
CA THR A 34 -14.16 -7.58 -4.86
C THR A 34 -13.68 -6.57 -5.90
N THR A 35 -14.05 -5.30 -5.73
CA THR A 35 -13.50 -4.20 -6.54
C THR A 35 -12.07 -3.91 -6.11
N TYR A 36 -11.18 -3.67 -7.06
CA TYR A 36 -9.78 -3.33 -6.78
C TYR A 36 -9.28 -2.30 -7.78
N ARG A 37 -8.21 -1.59 -7.43
CA ARG A 37 -7.55 -0.64 -8.32
C ARG A 37 -6.59 -1.38 -9.24
N LEU A 38 -6.84 -1.29 -10.55
CA LEU A 38 -5.98 -1.85 -11.60
C LEU A 38 -5.21 -0.72 -12.26
N MET A 39 -3.89 -0.78 -12.14
CA MET A 39 -2.96 0.19 -12.72
C MET A 39 -2.16 -0.49 -13.81
N LYS A 40 -2.00 0.19 -14.94
CA LYS A 40 -1.17 -0.24 -16.06
C LYS A 40 -0.29 0.91 -16.49
N GLY A 41 0.96 0.62 -16.71
CA GLY A 41 1.87 1.60 -17.28
C GLY A 41 2.89 1.01 -18.22
N LEU A 42 3.50 1.88 -19.00
CA LEU A 42 4.62 1.60 -19.88
C LEU A 42 5.88 2.24 -19.30
N TRP A 43 6.86 1.43 -18.90
CA TRP A 43 8.16 1.87 -18.41
C TRP A 43 9.23 1.26 -19.30
N ASP A 44 10.13 2.08 -19.85
CA ASP A 44 11.21 1.64 -20.75
C ASP A 44 10.72 0.69 -21.87
N GLY A 45 9.60 1.05 -22.50
CA GLY A 45 8.97 0.21 -23.54
C GLY A 45 8.36 -1.11 -23.05
N CYS A 46 8.34 -1.38 -21.75
CA CYS A 46 7.77 -2.57 -21.13
C CYS A 46 6.46 -2.27 -20.39
N TRP A 47 5.42 -3.05 -20.67
CA TRP A 47 4.13 -2.93 -19.99
C TRP A 47 4.15 -3.66 -18.65
N SER A 48 3.86 -2.93 -17.56
CA SER A 48 3.63 -3.51 -16.23
C SER A 48 2.20 -3.27 -15.77
N THR A 49 1.67 -4.22 -14.99
CA THR A 49 0.30 -4.18 -14.49
C THR A 49 0.26 -4.49 -13.00
N TYR A 50 -0.30 -3.58 -12.22
CA TYR A 50 -0.38 -3.66 -10.77
C TYR A 50 -1.84 -3.74 -10.32
N LYS A 51 -2.10 -4.52 -9.28
CA LYS A 51 -3.44 -4.75 -8.73
C LYS A 51 -3.38 -4.42 -7.25
N MET A 52 -4.12 -3.41 -6.81
CA MET A 52 -4.10 -2.91 -5.44
C MET A 52 -5.48 -3.04 -4.83
N CYS A 53 -5.59 -3.56 -3.61
CA CYS A 53 -6.87 -3.57 -2.89
C CYS A 53 -7.28 -2.15 -2.49
N LEU A 54 -8.58 -1.90 -2.33
CA LEU A 54 -9.09 -0.57 -1.98
C LEU A 54 -8.66 -0.11 -0.59
N GLU A 55 -8.28 -1.03 0.31
CA GLU A 55 -7.71 -0.66 1.60
C GLU A 55 -6.33 -0.02 1.39
N CYS A 56 -5.43 -0.65 0.64
CA CYS A 56 -4.11 -0.08 0.32
C CYS A 56 -4.19 1.20 -0.49
N GLU A 57 -5.22 1.35 -1.33
CA GLU A 57 -5.49 2.62 -2.01
C GLU A 57 -5.82 3.74 -1.02
N LYS A 58 -6.68 3.49 -0.02
CA LYS A 58 -7.00 4.51 1.00
C LYS A 58 -5.76 4.94 1.79
N VAL A 59 -4.88 3.98 2.09
CA VAL A 59 -3.61 4.22 2.77
C VAL A 59 -2.69 5.07 1.90
N SER A 60 -2.53 4.68 0.64
CA SER A 60 -1.74 5.42 -0.34
C SER A 60 -2.23 6.87 -0.48
N ASN A 61 -3.54 7.09 -0.57
CA ASN A 61 -4.12 8.42 -0.69
C ASN A 61 -3.90 9.25 0.59
N ALA A 62 -4.13 8.66 1.77
CA ALA A 62 -3.91 9.36 3.04
C ALA A 62 -2.42 9.73 3.25
N PHE A 63 -1.51 8.82 2.88
CA PHE A 63 -0.07 9.09 2.92
C PHE A 63 0.31 10.24 1.96
N GLN A 64 -0.25 10.25 0.76
CA GLN A 64 -0.05 11.34 -0.21
C GLN A 64 -0.61 12.68 0.26
N GLU A 65 -1.78 12.69 0.92
CA GLU A 65 -2.37 13.91 1.49
C GLU A 65 -1.49 14.56 2.56
N LYS A 66 -0.69 13.75 3.27
CA LYS A 66 0.29 14.21 4.26
C LYS A 66 1.62 14.66 3.63
N GLY A 67 1.73 14.64 2.30
CA GLY A 67 2.95 14.98 1.57
C GLY A 67 3.92 13.81 1.39
N GLY A 68 3.53 12.60 1.80
CA GLY A 68 4.24 11.37 1.51
C GLY A 68 4.16 11.03 0.02
N CYS A 69 5.11 10.24 -0.46
CA CYS A 69 5.08 9.74 -1.83
C CYS A 69 5.76 8.37 -1.83
N HIS A 70 5.25 7.43 -2.64
CA HIS A 70 5.75 6.07 -2.67
C HIS A 70 5.69 5.49 -4.07
N CYS A 71 6.57 4.53 -4.35
CA CYS A 71 6.49 3.73 -5.57
C CYS A 71 5.40 2.64 -5.45
N ILE A 72 4.85 2.20 -6.57
CA ILE A 72 3.90 1.09 -6.59
C ILE A 72 4.60 -0.18 -6.11
N GLY A 73 4.01 -0.86 -5.14
CA GLY A 73 4.58 -2.01 -4.44
C GLY A 73 5.54 -1.64 -3.30
N GLY A 74 5.77 -0.34 -3.06
CA GLY A 74 6.65 0.18 -2.01
C GLY A 74 5.92 0.90 -0.88
N LEU A 75 4.58 0.95 -0.86
CA LEU A 75 3.83 1.77 0.11
C LEU A 75 4.22 1.48 1.55
N TYR A 76 4.27 0.22 1.96
CA TYR A 76 4.57 -0.14 3.34
C TYR A 76 6.03 0.14 3.71
N GLN A 77 6.96 -0.01 2.77
CA GLN A 77 8.35 0.33 3.01
C GLN A 77 8.50 1.83 3.29
N GLU A 78 7.85 2.67 2.48
CA GLU A 78 7.87 4.12 2.68
C GLU A 78 7.15 4.54 3.97
N LEU A 79 6.07 3.84 4.35
CA LEU A 79 5.41 4.08 5.65
C LEU A 79 6.33 3.75 6.82
N ILE A 80 7.16 2.70 6.71
CA ILE A 80 8.16 2.35 7.72
C ILE A 80 9.27 3.39 7.75
N ASP A 81 9.82 3.74 6.58
CA ASP A 81 10.95 4.67 6.46
C ASP A 81 10.58 6.11 6.84
N SER A 82 9.29 6.46 6.80
CA SER A 82 8.77 7.75 7.26
C SER A 82 8.34 7.77 8.73
N ASP A 83 8.64 6.70 9.49
CA ASP A 83 8.27 6.49 10.90
C ASP A 83 6.75 6.51 11.17
N VAL A 84 5.92 6.45 10.12
CA VAL A 84 4.45 6.34 10.22
C VAL A 84 4.04 4.94 10.71
N LEU A 85 4.83 3.93 10.33
CA LEU A 85 4.83 2.60 10.93
C LEU A 85 6.19 2.38 11.60
N LEU A 86 6.20 1.92 12.84
CA LEU A 86 7.47 1.63 13.53
C LEU A 86 7.83 0.17 13.30
N ARG A 87 9.06 -0.13 12.87
CA ARG A 87 9.54 -1.51 12.75
C ARG A 87 10.43 -1.86 13.94
N ASP A 88 10.12 -2.96 14.61
CA ASP A 88 11.00 -3.60 15.59
C ASP A 88 12.09 -4.38 14.83
N GLU A 89 13.33 -3.91 14.93
CA GLU A 89 14.49 -4.55 14.31
C GLU A 89 14.83 -5.90 14.94
N GLU A 90 14.51 -6.11 16.22
CA GLU A 90 14.83 -7.34 16.95
C GLU A 90 13.82 -8.45 16.67
N ASN A 91 12.54 -8.10 16.54
CA ASN A 91 11.44 -9.07 16.36
C ASN A 91 10.90 -9.14 14.93
N GLU A 92 11.37 -8.26 14.03
CA GLU A 92 10.84 -8.06 12.67
C GLU A 92 9.32 -7.74 12.65
N GLU A 93 8.79 -7.19 13.74
CA GLU A 93 7.38 -6.81 13.89
C GLU A 93 7.18 -5.33 13.51
N ILE A 94 5.99 -4.96 13.04
CA ILE A 94 5.71 -3.58 12.61
C ILE A 94 4.48 -3.05 13.34
N TRP A 95 4.62 -1.91 13.98
CA TRP A 95 3.65 -1.23 14.82
C TRP A 95 3.04 -0.04 14.09
N ILE A 96 1.83 0.35 14.52
CA ILE A 96 1.06 1.44 13.93
C ILE A 96 1.15 2.67 14.84
N GLU A 97 1.61 3.81 14.30
CA GLU A 97 1.44 5.11 14.95
C GLU A 97 -0.06 5.45 15.03
N GLN A 98 -0.51 6.22 16.03
CA GLN A 98 -1.94 6.46 16.33
C GLN A 98 -2.74 7.21 15.24
N GLU A 99 -2.22 7.32 14.02
CA GLU A 99 -2.90 7.90 12.88
C GLU A 99 -4.21 7.17 12.57
N SER A 100 -5.32 7.90 12.66
CA SER A 100 -6.67 7.35 12.55
C SER A 100 -6.96 6.60 11.24
N TRP A 101 -6.27 6.93 10.15
CA TRP A 101 -6.41 6.28 8.84
C TRP A 101 -5.61 4.96 8.74
N LEU A 102 -4.59 4.75 9.59
CA LEU A 102 -3.84 3.49 9.65
C LEU A 102 -4.66 2.35 10.26
N LYS A 103 -5.74 2.66 10.99
CA LYS A 103 -6.73 1.66 11.46
C LYS A 103 -7.42 0.93 10.31
N VAL A 104 -7.36 1.45 9.07
CA VAL A 104 -7.84 0.76 7.86
C VAL A 104 -6.91 -0.41 7.47
N VAL A 105 -5.67 -0.38 7.97
CA VAL A 105 -4.56 -1.27 7.58
C VAL A 105 -4.29 -2.35 8.61
N CYS A 106 -4.68 -2.16 9.88
CA CYS A 106 -4.42 -3.12 10.97
C CYS A 106 -5.04 -4.52 10.77
N GLN A 107 -5.85 -4.72 9.73
CA GLN A 107 -6.33 -6.04 9.29
C GLN A 107 -5.33 -6.77 8.37
N HIS A 108 -4.08 -6.31 8.31
CA HIS A 108 -3.00 -6.90 7.54
C HIS A 108 -2.35 -8.10 8.28
N PRO A 109 -1.80 -9.12 7.59
CA PRO A 109 -1.02 -10.21 8.19
C PRO A 109 0.33 -9.78 8.80
N ILE A 110 0.72 -8.52 8.69
CA ILE A 110 1.81 -7.97 9.49
C ILE A 110 1.28 -7.92 10.93
N LYS A 111 2.00 -8.50 11.88
CA LYS A 111 1.64 -8.40 13.30
C LYS A 111 1.75 -6.94 13.71
N CYS A 112 0.62 -6.26 13.74
CA CYS A 112 0.51 -4.87 14.17
C CYS A 112 -0.14 -4.83 15.54
N GLU A 113 0.67 -4.64 16.57
CA GLU A 113 0.17 -4.21 17.87
C GLU A 113 0.15 -2.67 17.87
N VAL A 114 -0.92 -2.10 18.43
CA VAL A 114 -1.07 -0.65 18.54
C VAL A 114 -0.23 -0.22 19.73
N VAL A 115 0.79 0.63 19.53
CA VAL A 115 1.51 1.24 20.65
C VAL A 115 0.60 2.31 21.21
N GLU A 116 -0.15 1.97 22.25
CA GLU A 116 -0.78 2.99 23.08
C GLU A 116 0.35 3.77 23.77
N GLU A 117 0.44 5.08 23.53
CA GLU A 117 1.38 5.91 24.28
C GLU A 117 1.05 5.77 25.77
N ALA A 118 2.03 5.29 26.54
CA ALA A 118 1.95 5.36 27.99
C ALA A 118 1.91 6.84 28.38
N ALA A 119 0.78 7.25 28.97
CA ALA A 119 0.49 8.60 29.45
C ALA A 119 1.52 9.13 30.46
#